data_AF-A0A6H0TN86-F1
#
_entry.id   AF-A0A6H0TN86-F1
#
_cell.length_a   1.000
_cell.length_b   1.000
_cell.length_c   1.000
_cell.angle_alpha   90.00
_cell.angle_beta   90.00
_cell.angle_gamma   90.00
#
_symmetry.space_group_name_H-M   'P 1'
#
loop_
_entity.id
_entity.type
_entity.pdbx_description
1 polymer ?
#
loop_
_entity_poly.entity_id
_entity_poly.type
_entity_poly.pdbx_seq_one_letter_code
_entity_poly.pdbx_strand_id
1 'polypeptide(L)'
;MIACEPNWGLVTDNYKEPNNFKDLFALLLPADPKGNSKERTILKWRHKEFYKEKNIIPYILYGMKKSFELPKYDNDEMFTLLRIVRLCQEIGWYKQAYDFMIKKELTTFIKTSIDYEQWDVFTQALAWNYLIIKKNVIGLEEEDHLIWERIKFNPECIELYGPLLSHKEMLEFMFLYVCKQAKHISKDKLNENIMELSIYCNDYIHEIYSLNLLLKYRKCTEFLSYYQPSPIVLACHRAVSAQIFDHLNPVKTIHIDDYLFEIKEMLRYINYQFLKKYKVFIGKLLSYIPFCRTINTLHHVYYFEEIMYICKGVGYKEEMLRDYVFIQLQENFSEFIKIFLKYQQYPVIHQILFYWCDHEQRMAIEETYDLNSIYEKFACG
;
A
#
# COMPACT_ATOMS: atom_id res chain seq x y z
N MET A 1 27.97 17.66 -25.65
CA MET A 1 26.87 16.75 -26.02
C MET A 1 26.02 17.47 -27.05
N ILE A 2 25.74 16.85 -28.19
CA ILE A 2 24.89 17.44 -29.23
C ILE A 2 23.49 17.57 -28.63
N ALA A 3 22.98 18.80 -28.52
CA ALA A 3 21.63 19.06 -28.07
C ALA A 3 20.67 18.58 -29.16
N CYS A 4 20.17 17.35 -29.05
CA CYS A 4 19.00 16.96 -29.83
C CYS A 4 17.82 17.77 -29.29
N GLU A 5 17.15 18.51 -30.18
CA GLU A 5 15.89 19.16 -29.85
C GLU A 5 14.85 18.13 -29.40
N PRO A 6 13.96 18.46 -28.44
CA PRO A 6 12.87 17.58 -28.06
C PRO A 6 11.97 17.26 -29.25
N ASN A 7 11.55 16.00 -29.37
CA ASN A 7 10.60 15.60 -30.40
C ASN A 7 9.18 16.02 -30.01
N TRP A 8 8.85 17.29 -30.24
CA TRP A 8 7.60 17.92 -29.81
C TRP A 8 6.33 17.15 -30.20
N GLY A 9 6.36 16.41 -31.32
CA GLY A 9 5.26 15.55 -31.78
C GLY A 9 4.85 14.43 -30.81
N LEU A 10 5.63 14.18 -29.75
CA LEU A 10 5.29 13.24 -28.68
C LEU A 10 4.36 13.84 -27.63
N VAL A 11 4.31 15.16 -27.47
CA VAL A 11 3.50 15.85 -26.44
C VAL A 11 2.46 16.80 -27.02
N THR A 12 2.68 17.35 -28.22
CA THR A 12 1.75 18.27 -28.88
C THR A 12 1.80 18.09 -30.39
N ASP A 13 0.67 18.34 -31.06
CA ASP A 13 0.61 18.36 -32.53
C ASP A 13 1.12 19.69 -33.11
N ASN A 14 1.02 20.78 -32.35
CA ASN A 14 1.46 22.12 -32.74
C ASN A 14 2.33 22.71 -31.61
N TYR A 15 3.64 22.66 -31.78
CA TYR A 15 4.57 23.25 -30.82
C TYR A 15 4.46 24.77 -30.81
N LYS A 16 4.40 25.33 -29.59
CA LYS A 16 4.58 26.75 -29.31
C LYS A 16 5.61 26.87 -28.21
N GLU A 17 6.52 27.83 -28.35
CA GLU A 17 7.52 28.08 -27.32
C GLU A 17 6.83 28.56 -26.03
N PRO A 18 7.11 27.94 -24.86
CA PRO A 18 6.49 28.29 -23.60
C PRO A 18 6.95 29.67 -23.12
N ASN A 19 5.98 30.52 -22.76
CA ASN A 19 6.24 31.86 -22.24
C ASN A 19 5.96 31.99 -20.73
N ASN A 20 5.39 30.95 -20.11
CA ASN A 20 5.13 30.85 -18.69
C ASN A 20 5.36 29.39 -18.22
N PHE A 21 5.26 29.15 -16.91
CA PHE A 21 5.51 27.85 -16.33
C PHE A 21 4.44 26.82 -16.68
N LYS A 22 3.17 27.23 -16.79
CA LYS A 22 2.07 26.38 -17.24
C LYS A 22 2.30 25.77 -18.62
N ASP A 23 2.73 26.59 -19.57
CA ASP A 23 3.04 26.15 -20.94
C ASP A 23 4.20 25.14 -20.92
N LEU A 24 5.22 25.42 -20.10
CA LEU A 24 6.35 24.51 -19.94
C LEU A 24 5.92 23.18 -19.30
N PHE A 25 5.09 23.22 -18.25
CA PHE A 25 4.54 22.04 -17.60
C PHE A 25 3.80 21.13 -18.58
N ALA A 26 2.95 21.72 -19.42
CA ALA A 26 2.20 20.98 -20.43
C ALA A 26 3.12 20.24 -21.43
N LEU A 27 4.29 20.80 -21.76
CA LEU A 27 5.28 20.17 -22.63
C LEU A 27 6.11 19.06 -21.95
N LEU A 28 6.09 19.01 -20.62
CA LEU A 28 6.83 18.02 -19.81
C LEU A 28 5.95 16.85 -19.34
N LEU A 29 4.70 16.83 -19.78
CA LEU A 29 3.74 15.76 -19.52
C LEU A 29 3.33 15.10 -20.83
N PRO A 30 3.47 13.76 -20.94
CA PRO A 30 2.85 13.04 -22.04
C PRO A 30 1.32 13.09 -21.88
N ALA A 31 0.60 13.21 -22.99
CA ALA A 31 -0.85 13.26 -22.97
C ALA A 31 -1.47 11.94 -22.49
N ASP A 32 -2.39 12.02 -21.54
CA ASP A 32 -3.18 10.87 -21.11
C ASP A 32 -4.09 10.38 -22.25
N PRO A 33 -4.25 9.05 -22.42
CA PRO A 33 -5.05 8.48 -23.50
C PRO A 33 -6.55 8.73 -23.28
N LYS A 34 -7.05 9.90 -23.70
CA LYS A 34 -8.47 10.23 -23.85
C LYS A 34 -8.78 10.34 -25.35
N GLY A 35 -9.85 9.70 -25.81
CA GLY A 35 -10.23 9.68 -27.24
C GLY A 35 -10.92 8.38 -27.67
N ASN A 36 -11.14 8.22 -28.98
CA ASN A 36 -11.66 6.98 -29.55
C ASN A 36 -10.59 5.86 -29.56
N SER A 37 -10.93 4.63 -29.98
CA SER A 37 -10.00 3.47 -29.91
C SER A 37 -8.68 3.67 -30.68
N LYS A 38 -8.70 4.34 -31.83
CA LYS A 38 -7.50 4.64 -32.63
C LYS A 38 -6.64 5.73 -31.97
N GLU A 39 -7.24 6.83 -31.55
CA GLU A 39 -6.54 7.91 -30.84
C GLU A 39 -5.92 7.43 -29.53
N ARG A 40 -6.65 6.61 -28.75
CA ARG A 40 -6.10 5.98 -27.53
C ARG A 40 -4.85 5.17 -27.83
N THR A 41 -4.82 4.45 -28.96
CA THR A 41 -3.65 3.65 -29.36
C THR A 41 -2.46 4.54 -29.72
N ILE A 42 -2.70 5.63 -30.45
CA ILE A 42 -1.67 6.61 -30.83
C ILE A 42 -1.11 7.32 -29.59
N LEU A 43 -1.98 7.81 -28.69
CA LEU A 43 -1.58 8.48 -27.45
C LEU A 43 -0.80 7.54 -26.53
N LYS A 44 -1.24 6.28 -26.39
CA LYS A 44 -0.51 5.25 -25.63
C LYS A 44 0.86 4.96 -26.24
N TRP A 45 0.98 4.98 -27.56
CA TRP A 45 2.27 4.85 -28.24
C TRP A 45 3.16 6.07 -27.98
N ARG A 46 2.65 7.31 -28.16
CA ARG A 46 3.39 8.56 -27.88
C ARG A 46 3.90 8.59 -26.44
N HIS A 47 3.06 8.24 -25.48
CA HIS A 47 3.44 8.12 -24.07
C HIS A 47 4.61 7.14 -23.89
N LYS A 48 4.53 5.93 -24.44
CA LYS A 48 5.64 4.95 -24.35
C LYS A 48 6.93 5.44 -25.03
N GLU A 49 6.82 6.12 -26.18
CA GLU A 49 7.98 6.67 -26.87
C GLU A 49 8.60 7.84 -26.09
N PHE A 50 7.80 8.69 -25.45
CA PHE A 50 8.27 9.81 -24.64
C PHE A 50 9.29 9.34 -23.59
N TYR A 51 8.99 8.26 -22.87
CA TYR A 51 9.86 7.69 -21.83
C TYR A 51 11.08 6.92 -22.33
N LYS A 52 11.31 6.82 -23.65
CA LYS A 52 12.59 6.29 -24.14
C LYS A 52 13.69 7.30 -23.85
N GLU A 53 14.82 6.81 -23.35
CA GLU A 53 15.98 7.63 -22.95
C GLU A 53 16.37 8.68 -24.01
N LYS A 54 16.42 8.29 -25.29
CA LYS A 54 16.71 9.19 -26.42
C LYS A 54 15.74 10.37 -26.59
N ASN A 55 14.51 10.24 -26.10
CA ASN A 55 13.44 11.23 -26.25
C ASN A 55 13.28 12.06 -24.97
N ILE A 56 13.23 11.43 -23.79
CA ILE A 56 13.02 12.12 -22.51
C ILE A 56 14.17 13.04 -22.12
N ILE A 57 15.42 12.68 -22.43
CA ILE A 57 16.60 13.50 -22.07
C ILE A 57 16.52 14.91 -22.68
N PRO A 58 16.26 15.08 -24.00
CA PRO A 58 15.99 16.38 -24.60
C PRO A 58 14.96 17.23 -23.83
N TYR A 59 13.82 16.64 -23.44
CA TYR A 59 12.78 17.34 -22.69
C TYR A 59 13.27 17.84 -21.34
N ILE A 60 14.00 17.00 -20.60
CA ILE A 60 14.58 17.37 -19.30
C ILE A 60 15.54 18.55 -19.45
N LEU A 61 16.48 18.45 -20.39
CA LEU A 61 17.49 19.49 -20.61
C LEU A 61 16.85 20.81 -21.04
N TYR A 62 15.86 20.73 -21.94
CA TYR A 62 15.07 21.88 -22.36
C TYR A 62 14.32 22.50 -21.17
N GLY A 63 13.60 21.70 -20.39
CA GLY A 63 12.83 22.17 -19.24
C GLY A 63 13.70 22.82 -18.17
N MET A 64 14.83 22.18 -17.84
CA MET A 64 15.81 22.76 -16.91
C MET A 64 16.28 24.13 -17.39
N LYS A 65 16.71 24.25 -18.66
CA LYS A 65 17.17 25.53 -19.22
C LYS A 65 16.05 26.57 -19.23
N LYS A 66 14.90 26.23 -19.81
CA LYS A 66 13.78 27.15 -20.01
C LYS A 66 13.23 27.66 -18.67
N SER A 67 13.23 26.84 -17.63
CA SER A 67 12.80 27.26 -16.30
C SER A 67 13.60 28.44 -15.74
N PHE A 68 14.84 28.69 -16.16
CA PHE A 68 15.64 29.86 -15.73
C PHE A 68 15.35 31.12 -16.56
N GLU A 69 14.75 30.97 -17.74
CA GLU A 69 14.40 32.06 -18.64
C GLU A 69 13.00 32.63 -18.36
N LEU A 70 12.13 31.83 -17.72
CA LEU A 70 10.76 32.21 -17.42
C LEU A 70 10.64 33.18 -16.23
N PRO A 71 9.60 34.04 -16.20
CA PRO A 71 9.35 34.95 -15.07
C PRO A 71 9.11 34.17 -13.76
N LYS A 72 9.80 34.57 -12.68
CA LYS A 72 9.63 33.99 -11.34
C LYS A 72 8.27 34.33 -10.73
N TYR A 73 7.86 33.55 -9.72
CA TYR A 73 6.62 33.73 -8.94
C TYR A 73 5.33 33.48 -9.74
N ASP A 74 5.43 32.67 -10.79
CA ASP A 74 4.26 32.11 -11.46
C ASP A 74 3.62 31.04 -10.55
N ASN A 75 2.28 31.00 -10.51
CA ASN A 75 1.55 30.03 -9.69
C ASN A 75 1.89 28.56 -10.03
N ASP A 76 2.28 28.30 -11.27
CA ASP A 76 2.62 26.97 -11.79
C ASP A 76 4.14 26.67 -11.70
N GLU A 77 4.96 27.61 -11.20
CA GLU A 77 6.42 27.45 -11.12
C GLU A 77 6.80 26.18 -10.35
N MET A 78 6.32 26.04 -9.11
CA MET A 78 6.72 24.92 -8.25
C MET A 78 6.31 23.56 -8.82
N PHE A 79 5.11 23.44 -9.40
CA PHE A 79 4.63 22.22 -10.06
C PHE A 79 5.53 21.84 -11.24
N THR A 80 5.92 22.85 -12.03
CA THR A 80 6.79 22.66 -13.20
C THR A 80 8.18 22.23 -12.80
N LEU A 81 8.77 22.89 -11.80
CA LEU A 81 10.08 22.52 -11.29
C LEU A 81 10.07 21.10 -10.72
N LEU A 82 9.02 20.73 -9.96
CA LEU A 82 8.88 19.37 -9.43
C LEU A 82 8.72 18.33 -10.55
N ARG A 83 8.01 18.65 -11.64
CA ARG A 83 7.91 17.74 -12.79
C ARG A 83 9.27 17.52 -13.48
N ILE A 84 10.09 18.57 -13.62
CA ILE A 84 11.46 18.44 -14.15
C ILE A 84 12.28 17.50 -13.24
N VAL A 85 12.19 17.71 -11.93
CA VAL A 85 12.85 16.85 -10.93
C VAL A 85 12.38 15.40 -11.06
N ARG A 86 11.07 15.17 -11.23
CA ARG A 86 10.49 13.84 -11.40
C ARG A 86 10.96 13.16 -12.68
N LEU A 87 11.02 13.89 -13.80
CA LEU A 87 11.57 13.36 -15.06
C LEU A 87 13.02 12.90 -14.91
N CYS A 88 13.85 13.63 -14.14
CA CYS A 88 15.21 13.19 -13.85
C CYS A 88 15.24 11.88 -13.04
N GLN A 89 14.38 11.74 -12.03
CA GLN A 89 14.28 10.50 -11.27
C GLN A 89 13.85 9.32 -12.16
N GLU A 90 12.91 9.52 -13.09
CA GLU A 90 12.41 8.49 -14.01
C GLU A 90 13.54 7.86 -14.86
N ILE A 91 14.63 8.58 -15.11
CA ILE A 91 15.83 8.09 -15.81
C ILE A 91 17.05 7.86 -14.91
N GLY A 92 16.89 7.94 -13.58
CA GLY A 92 17.97 7.72 -12.61
C GLY A 92 19.00 8.85 -12.52
N TRP A 93 18.71 10.04 -13.04
CA TRP A 93 19.57 11.23 -12.97
C TRP A 93 19.44 11.96 -11.63
N TYR A 94 19.61 11.23 -10.52
CA TYR A 94 19.41 11.78 -9.16
C TYR A 94 20.36 12.94 -8.86
N LYS A 95 21.63 12.88 -9.31
CA LYS A 95 22.60 13.95 -9.08
C LYS A 95 22.18 15.25 -9.78
N GLN A 96 21.75 15.17 -11.04
CA GLN A 96 21.28 16.32 -11.81
C GLN A 96 19.99 16.89 -11.21
N ALA A 97 19.09 16.02 -10.74
CA ALA A 97 17.88 16.44 -10.02
C ALA A 97 18.25 17.21 -8.75
N TYR A 98 19.19 16.70 -7.96
CA TYR A 98 19.64 17.35 -6.72
C TYR A 98 20.30 18.70 -6.98
N ASP A 99 21.22 18.78 -7.94
CA ASP A 99 21.88 20.03 -8.32
C ASP A 99 20.87 21.07 -8.83
N PHE A 100 19.85 20.62 -9.56
CA PHE A 100 18.75 21.47 -10.04
C PHE A 100 17.89 21.98 -8.88
N MET A 101 17.51 21.11 -7.93
CA MET A 101 16.76 21.51 -6.73
C MET A 101 17.49 22.56 -5.90
N ILE A 102 18.81 22.46 -5.76
CA ILE A 102 19.64 23.48 -5.08
C ILE A 102 19.61 24.80 -5.84
N LYS A 103 19.86 24.78 -7.16
CA LYS A 103 19.88 26.00 -8.00
C LYS A 103 18.53 26.72 -8.06
N LYS A 104 17.45 25.98 -7.87
CA LYS A 104 16.08 26.48 -7.81
C LYS A 104 15.59 26.73 -6.38
N GLU A 105 16.48 26.64 -5.39
CA GLU A 105 16.20 26.91 -3.98
C GLU A 105 15.08 26.03 -3.39
N LEU A 106 14.73 24.93 -4.04
CA LEU A 106 13.71 23.98 -3.56
C LEU A 106 14.16 23.29 -2.29
N THR A 107 15.46 23.00 -2.16
CA THR A 107 16.03 22.44 -0.92
C THR A 107 15.89 23.43 0.24
N THR A 108 16.12 24.72 -0.02
CA THR A 108 15.98 25.79 0.97
C THR A 108 14.53 25.93 1.39
N PHE A 109 13.61 25.97 0.41
CA PHE A 109 12.17 26.01 0.66
C PHE A 109 11.71 24.89 1.62
N ILE A 110 12.11 23.65 1.38
CA ILE A 110 11.74 22.50 2.24
C ILE A 110 12.33 22.67 3.64
N LYS A 111 13.60 23.06 3.74
CA LYS A 111 14.26 23.26 5.05
C LYS A 111 13.58 24.37 5.85
N THR A 112 13.29 25.51 5.23
CA THR A 112 12.55 26.60 5.88
C THR A 112 11.12 26.21 6.20
N SER A 113 10.52 25.28 5.44
CA SER A 113 9.17 24.79 5.71
C SER A 113 9.08 24.07 7.05
N ILE A 114 10.17 23.50 7.58
CA ILE A 114 10.18 22.74 8.84
C ILE A 114 9.71 23.60 10.02
N ASP A 115 9.93 24.91 9.98
CA ASP A 115 9.55 25.83 11.07
C ASP A 115 8.05 26.15 11.07
N TYR A 116 7.31 25.83 10.01
CA TYR A 116 5.87 26.06 9.93
C TYR A 116 5.09 24.90 10.57
N GLU A 117 3.96 25.21 11.22
CA GLU A 117 3.13 24.21 11.90
C GLU A 117 2.44 23.24 10.93
N GLN A 118 1.97 23.72 9.78
CA GLN A 118 1.22 22.93 8.80
C GLN A 118 1.89 22.95 7.44
N TRP A 119 1.96 21.78 6.81
CA TRP A 119 2.42 21.62 5.42
C TRP A 119 1.23 21.24 4.56
N ASP A 120 0.99 22.01 3.50
CA ASP A 120 0.08 21.60 2.45
C ASP A 120 0.59 20.31 1.75
N VAL A 121 -0.31 19.59 1.08
CA VAL A 121 0.00 18.29 0.46
C VAL A 121 1.06 18.43 -0.64
N PHE A 122 1.15 19.58 -1.31
CA PHE A 122 2.16 19.79 -2.35
C PHE A 122 3.56 19.94 -1.76
N THR A 123 3.70 20.70 -0.66
CA THR A 123 4.95 20.80 0.11
C THR A 123 5.43 19.41 0.56
N GLN A 124 4.52 18.53 0.96
CA GLN A 124 4.84 17.15 1.29
C GLN A 124 5.29 16.33 0.05
N ALA A 125 4.65 16.51 -1.11
CA ALA A 125 5.08 15.87 -2.36
C ALA A 125 6.48 16.32 -2.82
N LEU A 126 6.79 17.61 -2.65
CA LEU A 126 8.13 18.15 -2.90
C LEU A 126 9.15 17.54 -1.94
N ALA A 127 8.82 17.44 -0.65
CA ALA A 127 9.67 16.85 0.37
C ALA A 127 9.95 15.36 0.12
N TRP A 128 8.97 14.60 -0.38
CA TRP A 128 9.16 13.21 -0.80
C TRP A 128 10.21 13.08 -1.89
N ASN A 129 10.11 13.90 -2.93
CA ASN A 129 11.09 13.93 -4.02
C ASN A 129 12.50 14.28 -3.50
N TYR A 130 12.60 15.28 -2.61
CA TYR A 130 13.85 15.67 -1.98
C TYR A 130 14.48 14.52 -1.18
N LEU A 131 13.74 13.85 -0.30
CA LEU A 131 14.28 12.76 0.51
C LEU A 131 14.79 11.60 -0.36
N ILE A 132 14.03 11.21 -1.38
CA ILE A 132 14.40 10.13 -2.31
C ILE A 132 15.67 10.52 -3.08
N ILE A 133 15.73 11.73 -3.61
CA ILE A 133 16.90 12.21 -4.37
C ILE A 133 18.13 12.32 -3.48
N LYS A 134 18.02 13.03 -2.35
CA LYS A 134 19.14 13.29 -1.44
C LYS A 134 19.75 11.97 -0.96
N LYS A 135 18.90 10.99 -0.58
CA LYS A 135 19.33 9.64 -0.20
C LYS A 135 20.21 8.97 -1.28
N ASN A 136 19.84 9.10 -2.55
CA ASN A 136 20.56 8.46 -3.66
C ASN A 136 21.83 9.22 -4.10
N VAL A 137 22.04 10.46 -3.62
CA VAL A 137 23.16 11.31 -4.04
C VAL A 137 24.21 11.46 -2.94
N ILE A 138 23.81 11.96 -1.77
CA ILE A 138 24.71 12.30 -0.66
C ILE A 138 24.34 11.63 0.66
N GLY A 139 23.22 10.92 0.73
CA GLY A 139 22.72 10.28 1.95
C GLY A 139 21.85 11.23 2.80
N LEU A 140 21.29 10.69 3.88
CA LEU A 140 20.35 11.40 4.76
C LEU A 140 20.97 11.70 6.12
N GLU A 141 20.77 12.93 6.57
CA GLU A 141 21.22 13.51 7.84
C GLU A 141 20.09 13.52 8.88
N GLU A 142 20.37 13.95 10.10
CA GLU A 142 19.38 14.02 11.19
C GLU A 142 18.24 15.01 10.87
N GLU A 143 18.53 16.15 10.23
CA GLU A 143 17.51 17.12 9.81
C GLU A 143 16.47 16.50 8.87
N ASP A 144 16.89 15.55 8.03
CA ASP A 144 15.98 14.86 7.10
C ASP A 144 15.02 13.92 7.82
N HIS A 145 15.33 13.51 9.06
CA HIS A 145 14.42 12.75 9.89
C HIS A 145 13.18 13.57 10.26
N LEU A 146 13.34 14.86 10.54
CA LEU A 146 12.23 15.76 10.85
C LEU A 146 11.28 15.89 9.66
N ILE A 147 11.84 15.97 8.44
CA ILE A 147 11.06 15.98 7.20
C ILE A 147 10.31 14.66 7.04
N TRP A 148 11.00 13.52 7.23
CA TRP A 148 10.38 12.19 7.17
C TRP A 148 9.20 12.05 8.14
N GLU A 149 9.36 12.45 9.41
CA GLU A 149 8.30 12.33 10.42
C GLU A 149 7.05 13.15 10.05
N ARG A 150 7.20 14.22 9.26
CA ARG A 150 6.09 15.05 8.79
C ARG A 150 5.34 14.47 7.58
N ILE A 151 5.99 13.66 6.74
CA ILE A 151 5.42 13.24 5.45
C ILE A 151 5.16 11.74 5.31
N LYS A 152 5.65 10.93 6.25
CA LYS A 152 5.50 9.47 6.21
C LYS A 152 4.03 9.05 6.25
N PHE A 153 3.73 7.94 5.58
CA PHE A 153 2.42 7.27 5.58
C PHE A 153 1.22 8.14 5.18
N ASN A 154 1.44 9.25 4.46
CA ASN A 154 0.34 10.08 3.96
C ASN A 154 -0.13 9.61 2.57
N PRO A 155 -1.33 9.01 2.44
CA PRO A 155 -1.87 8.59 1.15
C PRO A 155 -2.28 9.78 0.26
N GLU A 156 -2.65 10.94 0.83
CA GLU A 156 -3.15 12.10 0.08
C GLU A 156 -2.14 12.61 -0.96
N CYS A 157 -0.84 12.48 -0.67
CA CYS A 157 0.22 12.86 -1.60
C CYS A 157 0.11 12.08 -2.93
N ILE A 158 -0.12 10.77 -2.85
CA ILE A 158 -0.25 9.91 -4.03
C ILE A 158 -1.58 10.18 -4.74
N GLU A 159 -2.66 10.35 -3.99
CA GLU A 159 -3.99 10.60 -4.54
C GLU A 159 -4.07 11.93 -5.32
N LEU A 160 -3.44 12.99 -4.81
CA LEU A 160 -3.47 14.33 -5.41
C LEU A 160 -2.32 14.58 -6.40
N TYR A 161 -1.13 14.04 -6.13
CA TYR A 161 0.10 14.37 -6.88
C TYR A 161 0.84 13.16 -7.43
N GLY A 162 0.16 12.03 -7.62
CA GLY A 162 0.72 10.79 -8.20
C GLY A 162 1.64 11.00 -9.42
N PRO A 163 1.28 11.82 -10.43
CA PRO A 163 2.14 12.09 -11.60
C PRO A 163 3.48 12.79 -11.30
N LEU A 164 3.59 13.44 -10.14
CA LEU A 164 4.79 14.15 -9.67
C LEU A 164 5.61 13.32 -8.66
N LEU A 165 5.13 12.12 -8.34
CA LEU A 165 5.71 11.24 -7.34
C LEU A 165 6.08 9.88 -7.94
N SER A 166 6.90 9.17 -7.20
CA SER A 166 7.28 7.80 -7.51
C SER A 166 6.78 6.91 -6.40
N HIS A 167 5.56 6.39 -6.51
CA HIS A 167 5.02 5.60 -5.42
C HIS A 167 5.89 4.37 -5.11
N LYS A 168 6.49 3.78 -6.15
CA LYS A 168 7.50 2.73 -6.00
C LYS A 168 8.66 3.16 -5.10
N GLU A 169 9.31 4.28 -5.41
CA GLU A 169 10.46 4.74 -4.62
C GLU A 169 10.05 5.21 -3.23
N MET A 170 8.84 5.77 -3.07
CA MET A 170 8.27 6.10 -1.76
C MET A 170 8.11 4.86 -0.90
N LEU A 171 7.47 3.79 -1.41
CA LEU A 171 7.33 2.51 -0.70
C LEU A 171 8.69 1.92 -0.32
N GLU A 172 9.63 1.86 -1.28
CA GLU A 172 10.99 1.38 -1.02
C GLU A 172 11.73 2.24 0.02
N PHE A 173 11.51 3.56 -0.02
CA PHE A 173 12.04 4.48 0.98
C PHE A 173 11.44 4.20 2.36
N MET A 174 10.11 4.07 2.47
CA MET A 174 9.43 3.77 3.74
C MET A 174 9.96 2.47 4.36
N PHE A 175 10.03 1.39 3.59
CA PHE A 175 10.52 0.09 4.07
C PHE A 175 11.94 0.21 4.62
N LEU A 176 12.82 0.90 3.89
CA LEU A 176 14.21 1.07 4.30
C LEU A 176 14.36 2.02 5.49
N TYR A 177 13.62 3.12 5.50
CA TYR A 177 13.80 4.17 6.48
C TYR A 177 13.20 3.78 7.84
N VAL A 178 12.07 3.07 7.86
CA VAL A 178 11.55 2.46 9.10
C VAL A 178 12.57 1.49 9.69
N CYS A 179 13.21 0.65 8.87
CA CYS A 179 14.31 -0.22 9.32
C CYS A 179 15.51 0.56 9.86
N LYS A 180 15.91 1.66 9.20
CA LYS A 180 17.01 2.52 9.66
C LYS A 180 16.70 3.09 11.04
N GLN A 181 15.47 3.54 11.27
CA GLN A 181 15.06 4.18 12.51
C GLN A 181 14.83 3.21 13.67
N ALA A 182 14.60 1.92 13.41
CA ALA A 182 14.29 0.92 14.45
C ALA A 182 15.32 0.85 15.59
N LYS A 183 16.60 1.20 15.32
CA LYS A 183 17.68 1.24 16.34
C LYS A 183 17.61 2.44 17.27
N HIS A 184 16.95 3.51 16.87
CA HIS A 184 17.04 4.83 17.50
C HIS A 184 15.73 5.29 18.15
N ILE A 185 14.65 4.52 17.97
CA ILE A 185 13.32 4.86 18.48
C ILE A 185 12.90 3.93 19.62
N SER A 186 11.97 4.39 20.45
CA SER A 186 11.36 3.56 21.48
C SER A 186 10.56 2.41 20.86
N LYS A 187 10.36 1.34 21.64
CA LYS A 187 9.52 0.20 21.23
C LYS A 187 8.10 0.62 20.87
N ASP A 188 7.53 1.59 21.58
CA ASP A 188 6.19 2.10 21.29
C ASP A 188 6.14 2.84 19.96
N LYS A 189 7.12 3.71 19.70
CA LYS A 189 7.20 4.41 18.41
C LYS A 189 7.48 3.45 17.25
N LEU A 190 8.28 2.41 17.49
CA LEU A 190 8.49 1.33 16.53
C LEU A 190 7.17 0.60 16.22
N ASN A 191 6.39 0.26 17.25
CA ASN A 191 5.09 -0.39 17.07
C ASN A 191 4.14 0.49 16.24
N GLU A 192 4.09 1.79 16.51
CA GLU A 192 3.28 2.74 15.73
C GLU A 192 3.72 2.82 14.27
N ASN A 193 5.01 3.01 14.02
CA ASN A 193 5.54 3.08 12.65
C ASN A 193 5.27 1.78 11.86
N ILE A 194 5.37 0.61 12.51
CA ILE A 194 5.05 -0.67 11.86
C ILE A 194 3.55 -0.74 11.53
N MET A 195 2.68 -0.32 12.45
CA MET A 195 1.23 -0.35 12.22
C MET A 195 0.83 0.60 11.11
N GLU A 196 1.33 1.83 11.12
CA GLU A 196 1.07 2.81 10.05
C GLU A 196 1.58 2.31 8.69
N LEU A 197 2.77 1.71 8.66
CA LEU A 197 3.29 1.08 7.45
C LEU A 197 2.39 -0.08 6.98
N SER A 198 1.89 -0.90 7.91
CA SER A 198 1.02 -2.04 7.59
C SER A 198 -0.32 -1.58 7.03
N ILE A 199 -0.91 -0.53 7.61
CA ILE A 199 -2.14 0.10 7.12
C ILE A 199 -1.92 0.65 5.72
N TYR A 200 -0.87 1.45 5.53
CA TYR A 200 -0.54 2.02 4.23
C TYR A 200 -0.34 0.91 3.18
N CYS A 201 0.41 -0.15 3.50
CA CYS A 201 0.60 -1.26 2.58
C CYS A 201 -0.67 -2.06 2.29
N ASN A 202 -1.59 -2.17 3.24
CA ASN A 202 -2.88 -2.83 3.04
C ASN A 202 -3.78 -2.05 2.07
N ASP A 203 -3.77 -0.72 2.14
CA ASP A 203 -4.53 0.13 1.20
C ASP A 203 -3.97 0.06 -0.23
N TYR A 204 -2.68 -0.26 -0.39
CA TYR A 204 -1.97 -0.31 -1.68
C TYR A 204 -1.48 -1.72 -2.08
N ILE A 205 -2.17 -2.79 -1.66
CA ILE A 205 -1.77 -4.19 -1.94
C ILE A 205 -1.51 -4.44 -3.43
N HIS A 206 -2.45 -4.03 -4.29
CA HIS A 206 -2.34 -4.23 -5.75
C HIS A 206 -1.13 -3.52 -6.34
N GLU A 207 -0.80 -2.34 -5.83
CA GLU A 207 0.36 -1.58 -6.31
C GLU A 207 1.66 -2.26 -5.89
N ILE A 208 1.80 -2.63 -4.61
CA ILE A 208 2.97 -3.38 -4.09
C ILE A 208 3.20 -4.65 -4.90
N TYR A 209 2.12 -5.34 -5.25
CA TYR A 209 2.14 -6.49 -6.15
C TYR A 209 2.66 -6.11 -7.54
N SER A 210 2.01 -5.17 -8.23
CA SER A 210 2.34 -4.78 -9.60
C SER A 210 3.76 -4.22 -9.76
N LEU A 211 4.29 -3.60 -8.70
CA LEU A 211 5.63 -3.03 -8.64
C LEU A 211 6.71 -4.05 -8.19
N ASN A 212 6.32 -5.30 -7.92
CA ASN A 212 7.17 -6.39 -7.46
C ASN A 212 7.94 -6.05 -6.17
N LEU A 213 7.24 -5.48 -5.19
CA LEU A 213 7.83 -4.98 -3.94
C LEU A 213 7.69 -5.93 -2.74
N LEU A 214 6.97 -7.05 -2.88
CA LEU A 214 6.70 -7.96 -1.77
C LEU A 214 7.98 -8.48 -1.09
N LEU A 215 9.01 -8.85 -1.86
CA LEU A 215 10.25 -9.35 -1.25
C LEU A 215 10.93 -8.28 -0.39
N LYS A 216 10.87 -7.01 -0.80
CA LYS A 216 11.42 -5.89 -0.01
C LYS A 216 10.59 -5.67 1.27
N TYR A 217 9.26 -5.76 1.17
CA TYR A 217 8.36 -5.66 2.31
C TYR A 217 8.56 -6.78 3.34
N ARG A 218 8.72 -8.04 2.88
CA ARG A 218 9.04 -9.17 3.77
C ARG A 218 10.37 -9.02 4.47
N LYS A 219 11.43 -8.63 3.74
CA LYS A 219 12.75 -8.35 4.34
C LYS A 219 12.69 -7.23 5.38
N CYS A 220 11.86 -6.22 5.15
CA CYS A 220 11.58 -5.17 6.13
C CYS A 220 10.95 -5.78 7.39
N THR A 221 9.89 -6.58 7.24
CA THR A 221 9.22 -7.27 8.36
C THR A 221 10.18 -8.15 9.17
N GLU A 222 10.99 -8.98 8.49
CA GLU A 222 11.99 -9.85 9.11
C GLU A 222 13.02 -9.05 9.89
N PHE A 223 13.57 -7.98 9.29
CA PHE A 223 14.54 -7.12 9.95
C PHE A 223 13.97 -6.43 11.19
N LEU A 224 12.75 -5.91 11.10
CA LEU A 224 12.09 -5.23 12.22
C LEU A 224 11.79 -6.19 13.38
N SER A 225 11.59 -7.48 13.09
CA SER A 225 11.34 -8.49 14.13
C SER A 225 12.51 -8.66 15.12
N TYR A 226 13.75 -8.37 14.70
CA TYR A 226 14.93 -8.42 15.59
C TYR A 226 14.87 -7.42 16.75
N TYR A 227 14.10 -6.34 16.60
CA TYR A 227 13.90 -5.32 17.64
C TYR A 227 12.75 -5.65 18.59
N GLN A 228 12.21 -6.86 18.50
CA GLN A 228 11.15 -7.38 19.37
C GLN A 228 9.95 -6.43 19.54
N PRO A 229 9.36 -5.91 18.44
CA PRO A 229 8.08 -5.21 18.52
C PRO A 229 6.99 -6.13 19.08
N SER A 230 5.83 -5.56 19.41
CA SER A 230 4.72 -6.31 19.99
C SER A 230 4.28 -7.47 19.07
N PRO A 231 3.98 -8.67 19.61
CA PRO A 231 3.56 -9.82 18.80
C PRO A 231 2.35 -9.52 17.89
N ILE A 232 1.36 -8.77 18.38
CA ILE A 232 0.21 -8.37 17.56
C ILE A 232 0.59 -7.48 16.38
N VAL A 233 1.57 -6.59 16.56
CA VAL A 233 2.04 -5.67 15.52
C VAL A 233 2.75 -6.47 14.42
N LEU A 234 3.59 -7.44 14.80
CA LEU A 234 4.21 -8.34 13.84
C LEU A 234 3.19 -9.19 13.09
N ALA A 235 2.20 -9.73 13.80
CA ALA A 235 1.15 -10.53 13.21
C ALA A 235 0.36 -9.72 12.15
N CYS A 236 0.00 -8.47 12.45
CA CYS A 236 -0.64 -7.58 11.48
C CYS A 236 0.25 -7.34 10.24
N HIS A 237 1.53 -7.04 10.43
CA HIS A 237 2.48 -6.79 9.34
C HIS A 237 2.65 -8.02 8.44
N ARG A 238 2.76 -9.21 9.05
CA ARG A 238 2.90 -10.48 8.33
C ARG A 238 1.60 -10.90 7.65
N ALA A 239 0.44 -10.62 8.24
CA ALA A 239 -0.85 -10.84 7.59
C ALA A 239 -0.96 -10.04 6.27
N VAL A 240 -0.55 -8.77 6.25
CA VAL A 240 -0.50 -7.98 5.00
C VAL A 240 0.46 -8.61 3.99
N SER A 241 1.64 -9.08 4.42
CA SER A 241 2.58 -9.79 3.54
C SER A 241 2.01 -11.10 2.96
N ALA A 242 1.25 -11.85 3.74
CA ALA A 242 0.59 -13.07 3.31
C ALA A 242 -0.56 -12.75 2.33
N GLN A 243 -1.33 -11.70 2.59
CA GLN A 243 -2.38 -11.21 1.70
C GLN A 243 -1.84 -10.79 0.32
N ILE A 244 -0.74 -10.04 0.28
CA ILE A 244 -0.09 -9.65 -1.00
C ILE A 244 0.42 -10.90 -1.74
N PHE A 245 0.92 -11.91 -1.02
CA PHE A 245 1.40 -13.14 -1.65
C PHE A 245 0.28 -13.93 -2.31
N ASP A 246 -0.90 -13.99 -1.69
CA ASP A 246 -2.04 -14.70 -2.27
C ASP A 246 -2.43 -14.11 -3.65
N HIS A 247 -2.27 -12.78 -3.83
CA HIS A 247 -2.46 -12.11 -5.12
C HIS A 247 -1.40 -12.48 -6.17
N LEU A 248 -0.21 -12.97 -5.79
CA LEU A 248 0.90 -13.30 -6.71
C LEU A 248 0.68 -14.60 -7.48
N ASN A 249 -0.05 -15.58 -6.93
CA ASN A 249 -0.15 -16.89 -7.56
C ASN A 249 -1.42 -17.67 -7.18
N PRO A 250 -2.57 -17.41 -7.84
CA PRO A 250 -3.83 -18.11 -7.58
C PRO A 250 -3.77 -19.63 -7.83
N VAL A 251 -2.73 -20.12 -8.50
CA VAL A 251 -2.54 -21.54 -8.87
C VAL A 251 -1.58 -22.26 -7.90
N LYS A 252 -0.91 -21.52 -7.00
CA LYS A 252 -0.03 -22.06 -5.95
C LYS A 252 -0.40 -21.48 -4.59
N THR A 253 -1.67 -21.60 -4.21
CA THR A 253 -2.28 -21.10 -2.96
C THR A 253 -1.86 -21.92 -1.73
N ILE A 254 -0.55 -22.09 -1.51
CA ILE A 254 0.03 -22.74 -0.32
C ILE A 254 0.11 -21.75 0.87
N HIS A 255 -0.28 -20.48 0.65
CA HIS A 255 -0.02 -19.37 1.57
C HIS A 255 -1.27 -18.90 2.33
N ILE A 256 -2.40 -19.56 2.12
CA ILE A 256 -3.61 -19.34 2.93
C ILE A 256 -3.32 -19.75 4.38
N ASP A 257 -2.54 -20.82 4.59
CA ASP A 257 -2.07 -21.25 5.91
C ASP A 257 -1.27 -20.13 6.60
N ASP A 258 -0.36 -19.47 5.88
CA ASP A 258 0.43 -18.34 6.40
C ASP A 258 -0.51 -17.20 6.86
N TYR A 259 -1.54 -16.89 6.07
CA TYR A 259 -2.48 -15.82 6.43
C TYR A 259 -3.32 -16.17 7.66
N LEU A 260 -3.97 -17.34 7.67
CA LEU A 260 -4.81 -17.79 8.78
C LEU A 260 -4.00 -17.96 10.08
N PHE A 261 -2.76 -18.41 9.98
CA PHE A 261 -1.83 -18.46 11.11
C PHE A 261 -1.59 -17.06 11.69
N GLU A 262 -1.27 -16.07 10.87
CA GLU A 262 -1.00 -14.70 11.36
C GLU A 262 -2.27 -14.03 11.91
N ILE A 263 -3.44 -14.27 11.32
CA ILE A 263 -4.73 -13.85 11.90
C ILE A 263 -4.94 -14.46 13.28
N LYS A 264 -4.69 -15.76 13.43
CA LYS A 264 -4.78 -16.43 14.72
C LYS A 264 -3.85 -15.80 15.75
N GLU A 265 -2.59 -15.58 15.41
CA GLU A 265 -1.63 -14.94 16.33
C GLU A 265 -2.04 -13.51 16.67
N MET A 266 -2.52 -12.73 15.70
CA MET A 266 -3.08 -11.40 15.93
C MET A 266 -4.22 -11.45 16.97
N LEU A 267 -5.20 -12.34 16.77
CA LEU A 267 -6.35 -12.51 17.66
C LEU A 267 -5.97 -13.04 19.04
N ARG A 268 -4.91 -13.84 19.15
CA ARG A 268 -4.38 -14.31 20.44
C ARG A 268 -3.92 -13.14 21.31
N TYR A 269 -3.15 -12.22 20.72
CA TYR A 269 -2.52 -11.12 21.46
C TYR A 269 -3.32 -9.81 21.48
N ILE A 270 -4.44 -9.71 20.74
CA ILE A 270 -5.24 -8.48 20.69
C ILE A 270 -5.92 -8.16 22.01
N ASN A 271 -5.72 -6.93 22.47
CA ASN A 271 -6.43 -6.33 23.59
C ASN A 271 -7.42 -5.27 23.10
N TYR A 272 -8.35 -4.90 23.98
CA TYR A 272 -9.42 -3.95 23.66
C TYR A 272 -8.90 -2.58 23.19
N GLN A 273 -7.85 -2.05 23.82
CA GLN A 273 -7.29 -0.73 23.46
C GLN A 273 -6.70 -0.74 22.05
N PHE A 274 -5.96 -1.79 21.71
CA PHE A 274 -5.38 -1.97 20.38
C PHE A 274 -6.46 -2.09 19.32
N LEU A 275 -7.49 -2.92 19.58
CA LEU A 275 -8.63 -3.07 18.67
C LEU A 275 -9.35 -1.74 18.47
N LYS A 276 -9.59 -0.97 19.53
CA LYS A 276 -10.24 0.33 19.43
C LYS A 276 -9.42 1.32 18.58
N LYS A 277 -8.09 1.34 18.73
CA LYS A 277 -7.20 2.22 17.97
C LYS A 277 -7.18 1.85 16.47
N TYR A 278 -7.17 0.56 16.14
CA TYR A 278 -6.97 0.09 14.76
C TYR A 278 -8.19 -0.65 14.17
N LYS A 279 -9.41 -0.38 14.67
CA LYS A 279 -10.64 -1.14 14.36
C LYS A 279 -10.84 -1.38 12.86
N VAL A 280 -10.73 -0.32 12.06
CA VAL A 280 -10.96 -0.37 10.60
C VAL A 280 -9.95 -1.30 9.92
N PHE A 281 -8.67 -1.18 10.26
CA PHE A 281 -7.61 -2.00 9.67
C PHE A 281 -7.74 -3.47 10.07
N ILE A 282 -7.98 -3.75 11.36
CA ILE A 282 -8.20 -5.11 11.84
C ILE A 282 -9.45 -5.72 11.18
N GLY A 283 -10.51 -4.93 11.02
CA GLY A 283 -11.71 -5.32 10.29
C GLY A 283 -11.42 -5.70 8.84
N LYS A 284 -10.60 -4.92 8.12
CA LYS A 284 -10.14 -5.25 6.75
C LYS A 284 -9.41 -6.58 6.69
N LEU A 285 -8.50 -6.85 7.63
CA LEU A 285 -7.80 -8.13 7.71
C LEU A 285 -8.79 -9.30 7.95
N LEU A 286 -9.66 -9.19 8.95
CA LEU A 286 -10.61 -10.27 9.23
C LEU A 286 -11.61 -10.51 8.09
N SER A 287 -12.02 -9.43 7.42
CA SER A 287 -12.88 -9.50 6.24
C SER A 287 -12.21 -10.22 5.06
N TYR A 288 -10.89 -10.39 5.05
CA TYR A 288 -10.23 -11.16 3.99
C TYR A 288 -10.47 -12.67 4.13
N ILE A 289 -10.76 -13.18 5.34
CA ILE A 289 -10.93 -14.62 5.61
C ILE A 289 -12.03 -15.23 4.73
N PRO A 290 -13.25 -14.66 4.62
CA PRO A 290 -14.31 -15.22 3.78
C PRO A 290 -14.04 -15.13 2.26
N PHE A 291 -13.24 -14.14 1.81
CA PHE A 291 -12.91 -13.93 0.39
C PHE A 291 -11.77 -14.81 -0.12
N CYS A 292 -10.83 -15.18 0.74
CA CYS A 292 -10.05 -16.39 0.51
C CYS A 292 -11.08 -17.49 0.31
N ARG A 293 -11.17 -18.15 -0.85
CA ARG A 293 -12.16 -19.21 -1.19
C ARG A 293 -12.13 -20.43 -0.23
N THR A 294 -12.20 -20.22 1.08
CA THR A 294 -11.64 -21.06 2.13
C THR A 294 -12.76 -21.70 2.91
N ILE A 295 -12.73 -22.98 3.20
CA ILE A 295 -11.66 -23.86 3.68
C ILE A 295 -11.54 -25.03 2.69
N ASN A 296 -10.36 -25.52 2.30
CA ASN A 296 -10.29 -26.65 1.35
C ASN A 296 -9.52 -27.85 1.88
N THR A 297 -8.77 -27.63 2.96
CA THR A 297 -7.92 -28.61 3.61
C THR A 297 -8.34 -28.75 5.08
N LEU A 298 -7.95 -29.86 5.69
CA LEU A 298 -8.19 -30.09 7.12
C LEU A 298 -7.47 -29.06 8.01
N HIS A 299 -6.28 -28.59 7.60
CA HIS A 299 -5.52 -27.58 8.35
C HIS A 299 -6.27 -26.25 8.48
N HIS A 300 -6.94 -25.81 7.41
CA HIS A 300 -7.75 -24.59 7.44
C HIS A 300 -8.91 -24.72 8.45
N VAL A 301 -9.49 -25.92 8.60
CA VAL A 301 -10.55 -26.17 9.60
C VAL A 301 -10.01 -25.96 11.00
N TYR A 302 -8.84 -26.52 11.30
CA TYR A 302 -8.20 -26.37 12.60
C TYR A 302 -7.83 -24.91 12.90
N TYR A 303 -7.32 -24.16 11.93
CA TYR A 303 -7.08 -22.73 12.14
C TYR A 303 -8.36 -21.97 12.47
N PHE A 304 -9.46 -22.25 11.77
CA PHE A 304 -10.73 -21.58 12.03
C PHE A 304 -11.31 -21.97 13.39
N GLU A 305 -11.20 -23.24 13.78
CA GLU A 305 -11.55 -23.71 15.13
C GLU A 305 -10.74 -23.00 16.21
N GLU A 306 -9.41 -22.91 16.06
CA GLU A 306 -8.55 -22.20 17.00
C GLU A 306 -8.90 -20.70 17.10
N ILE A 307 -9.22 -20.05 15.97
CA ILE A 307 -9.67 -18.65 15.93
C ILE A 307 -10.96 -18.49 16.75
N MET A 308 -11.96 -19.33 16.52
CA MET A 308 -13.20 -19.30 17.30
C MET A 308 -12.93 -19.53 18.78
N TYR A 309 -12.09 -20.51 19.11
CA TYR A 309 -11.73 -20.82 20.50
C TYR A 309 -11.06 -19.64 21.21
N ILE A 310 -10.12 -18.95 20.55
CA ILE A 310 -9.42 -17.77 21.09
C ILE A 310 -10.38 -16.61 21.40
N CYS A 311 -11.44 -16.48 20.61
CA CYS A 311 -12.39 -15.37 20.72
C CYS A 311 -13.54 -15.68 21.66
N LYS A 312 -13.94 -16.95 21.79
CA LYS A 312 -15.06 -17.39 22.63
C LYS A 312 -14.88 -16.98 24.10
N GLY A 313 -15.92 -16.42 24.69
CA GLY A 313 -15.96 -15.91 26.06
C GLY A 313 -15.32 -14.52 26.23
N VAL A 314 -14.76 -13.93 25.17
CA VAL A 314 -14.10 -12.60 25.24
C VAL A 314 -14.91 -11.61 24.42
N GLY A 315 -15.83 -10.89 25.07
CA GLY A 315 -16.88 -10.09 24.41
C GLY A 315 -16.42 -9.24 23.22
N TYR A 316 -15.33 -8.46 23.36
CA TYR A 316 -14.84 -7.61 22.25
C TYR A 316 -14.23 -8.41 21.08
N LYS A 317 -13.71 -9.61 21.32
CA LYS A 317 -13.22 -10.50 20.26
C LYS A 317 -14.37 -11.21 19.56
N GLU A 318 -15.41 -11.58 20.30
CA GLU A 318 -16.62 -12.19 19.74
C GLU A 318 -17.36 -11.23 18.82
N GLU A 319 -17.62 -10.00 19.30
CA GLU A 319 -18.26 -8.95 18.52
C GLU A 319 -17.54 -8.75 17.19
N MET A 320 -16.21 -8.62 17.24
CA MET A 320 -15.38 -8.45 16.05
C MET A 320 -15.43 -9.65 15.08
N LEU A 321 -15.41 -10.90 15.56
CA LEU A 321 -15.55 -12.06 14.66
C LEU A 321 -16.93 -12.10 14.01
N ARG A 322 -18.00 -11.73 14.74
CA ARG A 322 -19.35 -11.64 14.17
C ARG A 322 -19.41 -10.56 13.09
N ASP A 323 -18.91 -9.38 13.39
CA ASP A 323 -18.98 -8.18 12.54
C ASP A 323 -18.15 -8.27 11.25
N TYR A 324 -17.05 -9.04 11.26
CA TYR A 324 -16.13 -9.06 10.11
C TYR A 324 -15.99 -10.42 9.43
N VAL A 325 -16.35 -11.53 10.09
CA VAL A 325 -16.25 -12.87 9.51
C VAL A 325 -17.64 -13.45 9.27
N PHE A 326 -18.43 -13.66 10.32
CA PHE A 326 -19.70 -14.38 10.20
C PHE A 326 -20.74 -13.62 9.39
N ILE A 327 -20.81 -12.28 9.49
CA ILE A 327 -21.75 -11.50 8.68
C ILE A 327 -21.52 -11.68 7.17
N GLN A 328 -20.25 -11.83 6.75
CA GLN A 328 -19.88 -11.97 5.34
C GLN A 328 -20.07 -13.40 4.82
N LEU A 329 -20.20 -14.37 5.73
CA LEU A 329 -20.46 -15.76 5.36
C LEU A 329 -21.93 -16.01 5.01
N GLN A 330 -22.86 -15.07 5.26
CA GLN A 330 -24.32 -15.29 5.09
C GLN A 330 -24.69 -15.89 3.73
N GLU A 331 -24.19 -15.34 2.63
CA GLU A 331 -24.53 -15.82 1.27
C GLU A 331 -23.85 -17.16 0.90
N ASN A 332 -22.73 -17.49 1.53
CA ASN A 332 -21.92 -18.68 1.21
C ASN A 332 -21.85 -19.70 2.37
N PHE A 333 -22.77 -19.58 3.33
CA PHE A 333 -22.68 -20.28 4.61
C PHE A 333 -22.78 -21.81 4.46
N SER A 334 -23.66 -22.26 3.56
CA SER A 334 -23.81 -23.67 3.20
C SER A 334 -22.55 -24.27 2.56
N GLU A 335 -21.81 -23.50 1.77
CA GLU A 335 -20.52 -23.94 1.20
C GLU A 335 -19.44 -24.01 2.28
N PHE A 336 -19.40 -23.01 3.16
CA PHE A 336 -18.48 -22.96 4.29
C PHE A 336 -18.64 -24.20 5.21
N ILE A 337 -19.87 -24.55 5.59
CA ILE A 337 -20.15 -25.72 6.44
C ILE A 337 -19.87 -27.06 5.74
N LYS A 338 -20.03 -27.13 4.41
CA LYS A 338 -19.72 -28.33 3.62
C LYS A 338 -18.33 -28.89 3.91
N ILE A 339 -17.38 -28.02 4.18
CA ILE A 339 -15.99 -28.42 4.38
C ILE A 339 -15.78 -29.05 5.75
N PHE A 340 -16.37 -28.49 6.80
CA PHE A 340 -16.35 -29.11 8.12
C PHE A 340 -17.03 -30.47 8.09
N LEU A 341 -18.12 -30.60 7.31
CA LEU A 341 -18.80 -31.88 7.08
C LEU A 341 -17.92 -32.90 6.36
N LYS A 342 -17.22 -32.48 5.30
CA LYS A 342 -16.25 -33.32 4.57
C LYS A 342 -15.18 -33.91 5.50
N TYR A 343 -14.74 -33.13 6.49
CA TYR A 343 -13.73 -33.53 7.47
C TYR A 343 -14.30 -34.03 8.80
N GLN A 344 -15.61 -34.26 8.88
CA GLN A 344 -16.30 -34.85 10.03
C GLN A 344 -16.09 -34.08 11.35
N GLN A 345 -15.93 -32.75 11.27
CA GLN A 345 -15.73 -31.89 12.45
C GLN A 345 -17.06 -31.50 13.11
N TYR A 346 -17.88 -32.50 13.46
CA TYR A 346 -19.22 -32.30 14.00
C TYR A 346 -19.27 -31.45 15.28
N PRO A 347 -18.31 -31.56 16.24
CA PRO A 347 -18.28 -30.67 17.40
C PRO A 347 -18.10 -29.20 17.03
N VAL A 348 -17.28 -28.93 16.01
CA VAL A 348 -17.01 -27.56 15.53
C VAL A 348 -18.23 -27.01 14.81
N ILE A 349 -18.89 -27.84 13.97
CA ILE A 349 -20.15 -27.47 13.30
C ILE A 349 -21.21 -27.10 14.34
N HIS A 350 -21.38 -27.92 15.38
CA HIS A 350 -22.32 -27.62 16.45
C HIS A 350 -22.01 -26.27 17.12
N GLN A 351 -20.73 -25.97 17.40
CA GLN A 351 -20.36 -24.66 17.95
C GLN A 351 -20.67 -23.51 16.99
N ILE A 352 -20.39 -23.66 15.70
CA ILE A 352 -20.70 -22.64 14.69
C ILE A 352 -22.21 -22.35 14.69
N LEU A 353 -23.04 -23.39 14.56
CA LEU A 353 -24.49 -23.27 14.43
C LEU A 353 -25.18 -22.67 15.67
N PHE A 354 -24.70 -22.96 16.88
CA PHE A 354 -25.36 -22.55 18.14
C PHE A 354 -24.73 -21.39 18.86
N TYR A 355 -23.46 -21.11 18.59
CA TYR A 355 -22.77 -20.04 19.26
C TYR A 355 -22.54 -18.85 18.34
N TRP A 356 -22.06 -19.11 17.12
CA TRP A 356 -21.53 -18.06 16.26
C TRP A 356 -22.56 -17.49 15.28
N CYS A 357 -23.54 -18.31 14.90
CA CYS A 357 -24.52 -17.92 13.91
C CYS A 357 -25.78 -17.31 14.49
N ASP A 358 -26.39 -16.44 13.69
CA ASP A 358 -27.74 -15.97 13.92
C ASP A 358 -28.80 -16.99 13.45
N HIS A 359 -30.07 -16.69 13.72
CA HIS A 359 -31.17 -17.57 13.36
C HIS A 359 -31.33 -17.76 11.86
N GLU A 360 -31.16 -16.69 11.06
CA GLU A 360 -31.32 -16.73 9.60
C GLU A 360 -30.24 -17.61 8.95
N GLN A 361 -28.99 -17.46 9.40
CA GLN A 361 -27.87 -18.31 8.98
C GLN A 361 -28.11 -19.79 9.30
N ARG A 362 -28.67 -20.09 10.47
CA ARG A 362 -29.03 -21.47 10.81
C ARG A 362 -30.13 -22.01 9.87
N MET A 363 -31.18 -21.24 9.65
CA MET A 363 -32.30 -21.65 8.78
C MET A 363 -31.83 -21.95 7.35
N ALA A 364 -30.91 -21.15 6.80
CA ALA A 364 -30.35 -21.38 5.47
C ALA A 364 -29.63 -22.75 5.34
N ILE A 365 -29.04 -23.25 6.43
CA ILE A 365 -28.42 -24.58 6.46
C ILE A 365 -29.47 -25.68 6.55
N GLU A 366 -30.54 -25.48 7.32
CA GLU A 366 -31.65 -26.44 7.42
C GLU A 366 -32.29 -26.72 6.06
N GLU A 367 -32.33 -25.72 5.19
CA GLU A 367 -32.82 -25.86 3.81
C GLU A 367 -31.88 -26.68 2.92
N THR A 368 -30.58 -26.74 3.24
CA THR A 368 -29.55 -27.36 2.40
C THR A 368 -29.08 -28.73 2.91
N TYR A 369 -29.06 -28.94 4.22
CA TYR A 369 -28.50 -30.13 4.87
C TYR A 369 -29.47 -30.68 5.94
N ASP A 370 -29.53 -32.01 6.06
CA ASP A 370 -30.27 -32.67 7.14
C ASP A 370 -29.53 -32.48 8.47
N LEU A 371 -29.94 -31.45 9.23
CA LEU A 371 -29.36 -31.15 10.53
C LEU A 371 -29.54 -32.30 11.52
N ASN A 372 -30.62 -33.10 11.43
CA ASN A 372 -30.83 -34.24 12.33
C ASN A 372 -29.72 -35.28 12.16
N SER A 373 -29.31 -35.56 10.92
CA SER A 373 -28.17 -36.45 10.62
C SER A 373 -26.84 -35.90 11.16
N ILE A 374 -26.63 -34.58 11.08
CA ILE A 374 -25.43 -33.93 11.64
C ILE A 374 -25.42 -34.05 13.17
N TYR A 375 -26.58 -33.88 13.81
CA TYR A 375 -26.72 -33.99 15.26
C TYR A 375 -26.57 -35.42 15.77
N GLU A 376 -27.12 -36.39 15.06
CA GLU A 376 -26.94 -37.81 15.38
C GLU A 376 -25.45 -38.17 15.37
N LYS A 377 -24.73 -37.73 14.34
CA LYS A 377 -23.27 -37.94 14.25
C LYS A 377 -22.50 -37.20 15.33
N PHE A 378 -22.90 -35.98 15.69
CA PHE A 378 -22.29 -35.30 16.84
C PHE A 378 -22.52 -36.05 18.16
N ALA A 379 -23.74 -36.56 18.39
CA ALA A 379 -24.10 -37.26 19.62
C ALA A 379 -23.44 -38.64 19.75
N CYS A 380 -23.19 -39.32 18.63
CA CYS A 380 -22.55 -40.63 18.59
C CYS A 380 -21.02 -40.61 18.69
N GLY A 381 -20.39 -39.42 18.62
CA GLY A 381 -18.94 -39.25 18.54
C GLY A 381 -18.37 -39.61 17.18
#